data_AF-A0A373UH55-F1
#
_entry.id   AF-A0A373UH55-F1
#
_cell.length_a   1.000
_cell.length_b   1.000
_cell.length_c   1.000
_cell.angle_alpha   90.00
_cell.angle_beta   90.00
_cell.angle_gamma   90.00
#
_symmetry.space_group_name_H-M   'P 1'
#
loop_
_entity.id
_entity.type
_entity.pdbx_description
1 polymer ?
#
loop_
_entity_poly.entity_id
_entity_poly.type
_entity_poly.pdbx_seq_one_letter_code
_entity_poly.pdbx_strand_id
1 'polypeptide(L)'
;MIAYYNKLSGSELLLPYTFGDEKSLKKVVKFNDGWIQMIQDNMVSILGWIKYEKVKWLQNNNPEVPGIVYKLAQDDEKARKLDNVRKLWDAILEIRPVKNVFMDGDINGESYAVDHFIPRNFVMNDELWNLMPMDPIQNMKKNKKLPVWENYFGQFANNQFMMYEMIFEKPELLKLYKQCYKDNLHSIWAIQELYRKGNSADEFRNILDKNMHPVYDSARRQGYDIWDVS
;
A
#
# COMPACT_ATOMS: atom_id res chain seq x y z
N MET A 1 15.62 -46.96 3.91
CA MET A 1 15.31 -45.51 3.96
C MET A 1 14.48 -45.14 5.19
N ILE A 2 13.27 -45.68 5.38
CA ILE A 2 12.43 -45.38 6.57
C ILE A 2 13.13 -45.75 7.90
N ALA A 3 13.68 -46.97 8.01
CA ALA A 3 14.39 -47.39 9.22
C ALA A 3 15.62 -46.52 9.54
N TYR A 4 16.29 -46.00 8.51
CA TYR A 4 17.41 -45.07 8.66
C TYR A 4 16.94 -43.70 9.15
N TYR A 5 15.86 -43.18 8.57
CA TYR A 5 15.24 -41.91 9.00
C TYR A 5 14.76 -41.97 10.45
N ASN A 6 14.06 -43.03 10.86
CA ASN A 6 13.62 -43.19 12.25
C ASN A 6 14.81 -43.33 13.21
N LYS A 7 15.90 -43.99 12.80
CA LYS A 7 17.11 -44.11 13.63
C LYS A 7 17.74 -42.74 13.92
N LEU A 8 17.78 -41.83 12.94
CA LEU A 8 18.27 -40.45 13.13
C LEU A 8 17.48 -39.72 14.23
N SER A 9 16.16 -39.92 14.27
CA SER A 9 15.27 -39.33 15.29
C SER A 9 15.58 -39.78 16.72
N GLY A 10 16.15 -40.97 16.89
CA GLY A 10 16.40 -41.59 18.20
C GLY A 10 17.81 -41.40 18.74
N SER A 11 18.76 -40.91 17.93
CA SER A 11 20.19 -40.88 18.31
C SER A 11 20.89 -39.54 18.13
N GLU A 12 20.53 -38.73 17.13
CA GLU A 12 21.36 -37.58 16.72
C GLU A 12 20.56 -36.29 16.45
N LEU A 13 19.35 -36.39 15.92
CA LEU A 13 18.57 -35.22 15.50
C LEU A 13 17.08 -35.46 15.79
N LEU A 14 16.45 -34.60 16.59
CA LEU A 14 15.01 -34.69 16.82
C LEU A 14 14.27 -34.34 15.52
N LEU A 15 13.65 -35.31 14.87
CA LEU A 15 12.93 -35.09 13.61
C LEU A 15 11.47 -34.67 13.86
N PRO A 16 10.85 -33.88 12.96
CA PRO A 16 9.47 -33.41 13.13
C PRO A 16 8.43 -34.52 13.21
N TYR A 17 8.70 -35.61 12.52
CA TYR A 17 7.88 -36.81 12.53
C TYR A 17 8.72 -38.05 12.24
N THR A 18 8.17 -39.21 12.56
CA THR A 18 8.69 -40.54 12.23
C THR A 18 7.60 -41.37 11.56
N PHE A 19 7.99 -42.46 10.91
CA PHE A 19 7.04 -43.41 10.32
C PHE A 19 6.76 -44.55 11.29
N GLY A 20 5.51 -44.96 11.39
CA GLY A 20 5.14 -46.20 12.07
C GLY A 20 5.55 -47.45 11.27
N ASP A 21 5.50 -48.61 11.93
CA ASP A 21 5.92 -49.90 11.36
C ASP A 21 4.84 -50.54 10.45
N GLU A 22 3.66 -49.91 10.36
CA GLU A 22 2.55 -50.39 9.56
C GLU A 22 2.87 -50.35 8.07
N LYS A 23 2.33 -51.32 7.32
CA LYS A 23 2.64 -51.50 5.89
C LYS A 23 1.51 -51.03 4.98
N SER A 24 1.88 -50.70 3.74
CA SER A 24 0.95 -50.36 2.65
C SER A 24 0.04 -49.18 3.04
N LEU A 25 -1.27 -49.27 2.77
CA LEU A 25 -2.25 -48.22 3.05
C LEU A 25 -2.46 -47.93 4.55
N LYS A 26 -1.88 -48.73 5.45
CA LYS A 26 -1.98 -48.53 6.90
C LYS A 26 -0.83 -47.71 7.48
N LYS A 27 0.09 -47.21 6.66
CA LYS A 27 1.22 -46.40 7.14
C LYS A 27 0.75 -45.19 7.94
N VAL A 28 1.33 -45.02 9.11
CA VAL A 28 1.05 -43.89 10.00
C VAL A 28 2.28 -43.01 10.12
N VAL A 29 2.07 -41.69 10.24
CA VAL A 29 3.11 -40.72 10.57
C VAL A 29 2.89 -40.29 12.03
N LYS A 30 3.93 -40.38 12.85
CA LYS A 30 3.91 -39.97 14.25
C LYS A 30 4.70 -38.69 14.40
N PHE A 31 4.02 -37.61 14.77
CA PHE A 31 4.67 -36.33 15.01
C PHE A 31 5.39 -36.33 16.35
N ASN A 32 6.49 -35.60 16.42
CA ASN A 32 7.23 -35.44 17.65
C ASN A 32 6.63 -34.32 18.50
N ASP A 33 6.38 -34.59 19.79
CA ASP A 33 5.74 -33.64 20.70
C ASP A 33 6.53 -32.34 20.87
N GLY A 34 7.87 -32.38 20.84
CA GLY A 34 8.70 -31.18 20.93
C GLY A 34 8.55 -30.27 19.71
N TRP A 35 8.38 -30.85 18.51
CA TRP A 35 8.09 -30.09 17.31
C TRP A 35 6.65 -29.55 17.28
N ILE A 36 5.68 -30.34 17.76
CA ILE A 36 4.30 -29.86 17.94
C ILE A 36 4.29 -28.65 18.87
N GLN A 37 4.94 -28.76 20.02
CA GLN A 37 5.00 -27.68 21.01
C GLN A 37 5.70 -26.44 20.43
N MET A 38 6.84 -26.60 19.76
CA MET A 38 7.53 -25.48 19.13
C MET A 38 6.65 -24.76 18.09
N ILE A 39 5.92 -25.50 17.24
CA ILE A 39 5.00 -24.91 16.27
C ILE A 39 3.86 -24.17 16.98
N GLN A 40 3.32 -24.73 18.06
CA GLN A 40 2.26 -24.10 18.85
C GLN A 40 2.75 -22.80 19.51
N ASP A 41 3.92 -22.84 20.15
CA ASP A 41 4.54 -21.70 20.82
C ASP A 41 4.84 -20.55 19.84
N ASN A 42 5.13 -20.89 18.58
CA ASN A 42 5.49 -19.93 17.52
C ASN A 42 4.37 -19.74 16.47
N MET A 43 3.15 -20.21 16.75
CA MET A 43 2.08 -20.31 15.76
C MET A 43 1.73 -18.96 15.13
N VAL A 44 1.71 -17.88 15.93
CA VAL A 44 1.42 -16.53 15.45
C VAL A 44 2.43 -16.09 14.38
N SER A 45 3.73 -16.26 14.64
CA SER A 45 4.80 -15.90 13.71
C SER A 45 4.77 -16.78 12.46
N ILE A 46 4.57 -18.08 12.61
CA ILE A 46 4.51 -19.04 11.50
C ILE A 46 3.32 -18.72 10.57
N LEU A 47 2.12 -18.53 11.13
CA LEU A 47 0.95 -18.17 10.35
C LEU A 47 1.10 -16.80 9.68
N GLY A 48 1.70 -15.83 10.38
CA GLY A 48 2.05 -14.53 9.81
C GLY A 48 2.97 -14.66 8.58
N TRP A 49 4.02 -15.48 8.68
CA TRP A 49 4.94 -15.74 7.57
C TRP A 49 4.26 -16.48 6.40
N ILE A 50 3.45 -17.51 6.68
CA ILE A 50 2.69 -18.23 5.63
C ILE A 50 1.76 -17.27 4.89
N LYS A 51 1.04 -16.41 5.62
CA LYS A 51 0.17 -15.40 5.02
C LYS A 51 0.98 -14.43 4.14
N TYR A 52 2.13 -13.97 4.64
CA TYR A 52 3.03 -13.09 3.88
C TYR A 52 3.52 -13.73 2.57
N GLU A 53 4.03 -14.96 2.59
CA GLU A 53 4.52 -15.64 1.39
C GLU A 53 3.39 -15.92 0.39
N LYS A 54 2.21 -16.31 0.87
CA LYS A 54 1.03 -16.49 0.01
C LYS A 54 0.65 -15.19 -0.69
N VAL A 55 0.68 -14.08 0.04
CA VAL A 55 0.36 -12.76 -0.51
C VAL A 55 1.42 -12.30 -1.52
N LYS A 56 2.70 -12.51 -1.22
CA LYS A 56 3.81 -12.23 -2.15
C LYS A 56 3.65 -13.04 -3.44
N TRP A 57 3.33 -14.33 -3.32
CA TRP A 57 3.02 -15.17 -4.47
C TRP A 57 1.85 -14.62 -5.28
N LEU A 58 0.75 -14.23 -4.63
CA LEU A 58 -0.41 -13.65 -5.33
C LEU A 58 -0.06 -12.34 -6.05
N GLN A 59 0.70 -11.44 -5.42
CA GLN A 59 1.13 -10.18 -6.03
C GLN A 59 2.03 -10.41 -7.24
N ASN A 60 2.99 -11.35 -7.15
CA ASN A 60 3.88 -11.69 -8.25
C ASN A 60 3.15 -12.27 -9.46
N ASN A 61 2.06 -13.03 -9.23
CA ASN A 61 1.26 -13.61 -10.30
C ASN A 61 0.18 -12.65 -10.85
N ASN A 62 -0.07 -11.51 -10.18
CA ASN A 62 -1.07 -10.52 -10.57
C ASN A 62 -0.48 -9.11 -10.46
N PRO A 63 0.57 -8.79 -11.25
CA PRO A 63 1.32 -7.53 -11.10
C PRO A 63 0.44 -6.30 -11.35
N GLU A 64 -0.60 -6.46 -12.16
CA GLU A 64 -1.56 -5.41 -12.53
C GLU A 64 -2.52 -5.05 -11.38
N VAL A 65 -2.59 -5.87 -10.32
CA VAL A 65 -3.49 -5.63 -9.20
C VAL A 65 -2.64 -5.24 -8.00
N PRO A 66 -2.45 -3.94 -7.72
CA PRO A 66 -1.71 -3.53 -6.54
C PRO A 66 -2.51 -3.85 -5.26
N GLY A 67 -1.77 -3.99 -4.16
CA GLY A 67 -2.35 -4.09 -2.82
C GLY A 67 -3.13 -5.37 -2.57
N ILE A 68 -2.75 -6.52 -3.16
CA ILE A 68 -3.49 -7.79 -2.96
C ILE A 68 -3.47 -8.22 -1.48
N VAL A 69 -2.40 -7.89 -0.75
CA VAL A 69 -2.31 -8.06 0.71
C VAL A 69 -3.56 -7.49 1.39
N TYR A 70 -3.90 -6.26 1.01
CA TYR A 70 -4.94 -5.44 1.61
C TYR A 70 -6.34 -5.84 1.13
N LYS A 71 -6.43 -6.44 -0.06
CA LYS A 71 -7.67 -7.05 -0.58
C LYS A 71 -8.09 -8.30 0.20
N LEU A 72 -7.12 -8.98 0.84
CA LEU A 72 -7.33 -10.25 1.54
C LEU A 72 -7.45 -10.09 3.07
N ALA A 73 -6.97 -8.99 3.65
CA ALA A 73 -7.10 -8.69 5.07
C ALA A 73 -8.38 -7.87 5.31
N GLN A 74 -9.51 -8.54 5.61
CA GLN A 74 -10.81 -7.89 5.47
C GLN A 74 -11.33 -7.02 6.62
N ASP A 75 -10.71 -6.91 7.81
CA ASP A 75 -11.42 -6.26 8.93
C ASP A 75 -10.82 -4.95 9.48
N ASP A 76 -9.50 -4.77 9.57
CA ASP A 76 -8.92 -3.52 10.15
C ASP A 76 -8.50 -2.44 9.13
N GLU A 77 -8.28 -2.80 7.85
CA GLU A 77 -7.79 -1.87 6.81
C GLU A 77 -8.90 -1.13 6.04
N LYS A 78 -10.15 -1.43 6.36
CA LYS A 78 -11.32 -0.69 5.85
C LYS A 78 -11.37 0.74 6.40
N ALA A 79 -10.80 0.99 7.58
CA ALA A 79 -10.77 2.32 8.19
C ALA A 79 -9.77 3.21 7.43
N ARG A 80 -10.29 4.29 6.84
CA ARG A 80 -9.47 5.34 6.20
C ARG A 80 -8.48 5.91 7.22
N LYS A 81 -7.19 5.96 6.88
CA LYS A 81 -6.13 6.54 7.72
C LYS A 81 -5.69 7.89 7.16
N LEU A 82 -6.57 8.88 7.21
CA LEU A 82 -6.33 10.19 6.57
C LEU A 82 -5.88 11.29 7.54
N ASP A 83 -5.88 11.04 8.85
CA ASP A 83 -5.62 12.08 9.85
C ASP A 83 -4.25 12.73 9.71
N ASN A 84 -3.19 11.94 9.48
CA ASN A 84 -1.83 12.47 9.33
C ASN A 84 -1.69 13.22 8.00
N VAL A 85 -2.32 12.73 6.94
CA VAL A 85 -2.34 13.38 5.62
C VAL A 85 -3.09 14.71 5.68
N ARG A 86 -4.22 14.76 6.38
CA ARG A 86 -4.98 15.98 6.61
C ARG A 86 -4.17 17.00 7.38
N LYS A 87 -3.51 16.61 8.49
CA LYS A 87 -2.62 17.52 9.24
C LYS A 87 -1.49 18.08 8.37
N LEU A 88 -0.91 17.27 7.49
CA LEU A 88 0.12 17.71 6.56
C LEU A 88 -0.42 18.77 5.58
N TRP A 89 -1.57 18.49 4.95
CA TRP A 89 -2.20 19.43 4.02
C TRP A 89 -2.71 20.70 4.69
N ASP A 90 -3.27 20.61 5.90
CA ASP A 90 -3.69 21.77 6.69
C ASP A 90 -2.50 22.73 6.88
N ALA A 91 -1.35 22.21 7.34
CA ALA A 91 -0.15 23.02 7.54
C ALA A 91 0.42 23.60 6.24
N ILE A 92 0.29 22.90 5.11
CA ILE A 92 0.70 23.40 3.80
C ILE A 92 -0.21 24.54 3.33
N LEU A 93 -1.52 24.38 3.47
CA LEU A 93 -2.54 25.36 3.07
C LEU A 93 -2.44 26.66 3.87
N GLU A 94 -1.95 26.61 5.12
CA GLU A 94 -1.64 27.80 5.92
C GLU A 94 -0.46 28.62 5.37
N ILE A 95 0.44 27.99 4.62
CA ILE A 95 1.68 28.61 4.15
C ILE A 95 1.54 29.11 2.71
N ARG A 96 0.89 28.32 1.84
CA ARG A 96 0.81 28.60 0.41
C ARG A 96 -0.51 28.11 -0.19
N PRO A 97 -1.12 28.87 -1.12
CA PRO A 97 -2.27 28.39 -1.88
C PRO A 97 -1.95 27.10 -2.66
N VAL A 98 -2.87 26.15 -2.61
CA VAL A 98 -2.83 24.90 -3.39
C VAL A 98 -3.88 24.97 -4.48
N LYS A 99 -3.50 24.74 -5.74
CA LYS A 99 -4.43 24.83 -6.88
C LYS A 99 -5.45 23.70 -6.85
N ASN A 100 -6.69 23.98 -7.22
CA ASN A 100 -7.66 22.94 -7.52
C ASN A 100 -7.17 22.09 -8.71
N VAL A 101 -7.35 20.77 -8.63
CA VAL A 101 -6.99 19.86 -9.74
C VAL A 101 -8.09 19.83 -10.81
N PHE A 102 -9.35 19.98 -10.41
CA PHE A 102 -10.52 19.76 -11.27
C PHE A 102 -11.29 21.02 -11.64
N MET A 103 -10.90 22.16 -11.10
CA MET A 103 -11.57 23.44 -11.27
C MET A 103 -10.53 24.55 -11.28
N ASP A 104 -10.90 25.73 -11.76
CA ASP A 104 -10.07 26.90 -11.61
C ASP A 104 -9.97 27.37 -10.15
N GLY A 105 -8.89 28.09 -9.84
CA GLY A 105 -8.66 28.67 -8.52
C GLY A 105 -7.95 27.73 -7.55
N ASP A 106 -8.00 28.09 -6.27
CA ASP A 106 -7.28 27.43 -5.18
C ASP A 106 -8.24 26.66 -4.25
N ILE A 107 -7.70 25.65 -3.58
CA ILE A 107 -8.38 24.89 -2.53
C ILE A 107 -8.76 25.85 -1.40
N ASN A 108 -10.00 25.75 -0.94
CA ASN A 108 -10.42 26.43 0.28
C ASN A 108 -9.86 25.70 1.51
N GLY A 109 -8.88 26.29 2.18
CA GLY A 109 -8.26 25.72 3.38
C GLY A 109 -9.24 25.48 4.54
N GLU A 110 -10.33 26.26 4.63
CA GLU A 110 -11.36 26.10 5.65
C GLU A 110 -12.33 24.94 5.35
N SER A 111 -12.42 24.52 4.08
CA SER A 111 -13.37 23.52 3.63
C SER A 111 -12.85 22.73 2.43
N TYR A 112 -12.18 21.62 2.71
CA TYR A 112 -11.72 20.66 1.71
C TYR A 112 -11.86 19.22 2.20
N ALA A 113 -11.85 18.27 1.26
CA ALA A 113 -11.74 16.84 1.52
C ALA A 113 -10.37 16.33 1.08
N VAL A 114 -9.86 15.27 1.72
CA VAL A 114 -8.72 14.52 1.20
C VAL A 114 -9.28 13.40 0.32
N ASP A 115 -8.99 13.43 -0.98
CA ASP A 115 -9.44 12.44 -1.96
C ASP A 115 -8.26 11.72 -2.62
N HIS A 116 -8.54 10.55 -3.19
CA HIS A 116 -7.59 9.75 -3.95
C HIS A 116 -7.70 10.07 -5.44
N PHE A 117 -6.59 10.33 -6.12
CA PHE A 117 -6.59 10.52 -7.58
C PHE A 117 -7.07 9.25 -8.29
N ILE A 118 -6.44 8.11 -7.99
CA ILE A 118 -6.90 6.78 -8.38
C ILE A 118 -7.79 6.23 -7.25
N PRO A 119 -9.02 5.74 -7.53
CA PRO A 119 -9.98 5.33 -6.51
C PRO A 119 -9.40 4.40 -5.43
N ARG A 120 -9.62 4.73 -4.15
CA ARG A 120 -9.12 3.95 -2.99
C ARG A 120 -9.53 2.49 -3.04
N ASN A 121 -10.74 2.18 -3.50
CA ASN A 121 -11.21 0.80 -3.62
C ASN A 121 -10.43 -0.03 -4.67
N PHE A 122 -9.66 0.62 -5.53
CA PHE A 122 -8.73 -0.04 -6.44
C PHE A 122 -7.36 -0.27 -5.79
N VAL A 123 -6.76 0.79 -5.24
CA VAL A 123 -5.40 0.78 -4.65
C VAL A 123 -5.39 0.06 -3.30
N MET A 124 -6.52 0.09 -2.60
CA MET A 124 -6.81 -0.55 -1.31
C MET A 124 -5.95 -0.08 -0.13
N ASN A 125 -5.38 1.12 -0.25
CA ASN A 125 -4.64 1.78 0.81
C ASN A 125 -4.76 3.31 0.66
N ASP A 126 -4.44 4.03 1.73
CA ASP A 126 -4.42 5.49 1.77
C ASP A 126 -2.98 6.00 1.48
N GLU A 127 -2.40 5.65 0.33
CA GLU A 127 -1.03 6.05 -0.03
C GLU A 127 -0.91 7.55 -0.32
N LEU A 128 0.05 8.21 0.32
CA LEU A 128 0.26 9.66 0.23
C LEU A 128 0.45 10.14 -1.20
N TRP A 129 1.19 9.38 -2.02
CA TRP A 129 1.41 9.69 -3.44
C TRP A 129 0.13 9.73 -4.28
N ASN A 130 -0.99 9.20 -3.76
CA ASN A 130 -2.29 9.19 -4.42
C ASN A 130 -3.29 10.18 -3.79
N LEU A 131 -2.93 10.84 -2.69
CA LEU A 131 -3.86 11.63 -1.88
C LEU A 131 -3.67 13.13 -2.11
N MET A 132 -4.78 13.84 -2.31
CA MET A 132 -4.79 15.28 -2.60
C MET A 132 -5.94 16.00 -1.88
N PRO A 133 -5.78 17.28 -1.53
CA PRO A 133 -6.91 18.12 -1.16
C PRO A 133 -7.81 18.34 -2.38
N MET A 134 -9.12 18.32 -2.16
CA MET A 134 -10.13 18.48 -3.20
C MET A 134 -11.35 19.21 -2.62
N ASP A 135 -12.04 19.98 -3.47
CA ASP A 135 -13.34 20.53 -3.13
C ASP A 135 -14.33 19.41 -2.70
N PRO A 136 -15.07 19.56 -1.59
CA PRO A 136 -15.95 18.51 -1.09
C PRO A 136 -17.08 18.13 -2.05
N ILE A 137 -17.62 19.08 -2.82
CA ILE A 137 -18.69 18.82 -3.79
C ILE A 137 -18.12 18.01 -4.96
N GLN A 138 -16.96 18.40 -5.48
CA GLN A 138 -16.28 17.65 -6.52
C GLN A 138 -15.91 16.25 -6.04
N ASN A 139 -15.39 16.10 -4.82
CA ASN A 139 -15.06 14.80 -4.25
C ASN A 139 -16.27 13.85 -4.24
N MET A 140 -17.44 14.35 -3.83
CA MET A 140 -18.69 13.57 -3.89
C MET A 140 -19.09 13.20 -5.32
N LYS A 141 -18.94 14.11 -6.29
CA LYS A 141 -19.30 13.85 -7.70
C LYS A 141 -18.34 12.87 -8.39
N LYS A 142 -17.03 13.03 -8.15
CA LYS A 142 -15.98 12.13 -8.63
C LYS A 142 -16.17 10.73 -8.09
N ASN A 143 -16.46 10.58 -6.79
CA ASN A 143 -16.72 9.29 -6.14
C ASN A 143 -15.59 8.29 -6.49
N LYS A 144 -15.94 7.11 -7.03
CA LYS A 144 -15.03 6.05 -7.42
C LYS A 144 -14.56 6.13 -8.88
N LYS A 145 -14.72 7.27 -9.56
CA LYS A 145 -14.33 7.44 -10.97
C LYS A 145 -12.87 7.84 -11.12
N LEU A 146 -12.29 7.50 -12.27
CA LEU A 146 -10.94 7.85 -12.67
C LEU A 146 -10.91 9.20 -13.38
N PRO A 147 -10.17 10.21 -12.89
CA PRO A 147 -9.91 11.44 -13.64
C PRO A 147 -9.39 11.17 -15.05
N VAL A 148 -9.79 11.94 -16.07
CA VAL A 148 -9.08 11.95 -17.36
C VAL A 148 -7.60 12.31 -17.12
N TRP A 149 -6.70 11.38 -17.44
CA TRP A 149 -5.28 11.49 -17.06
C TRP A 149 -4.65 12.75 -17.66
N GLU A 150 -4.84 12.95 -18.96
CA GLU A 150 -4.25 14.02 -19.75
C GLU A 150 -4.69 15.42 -19.27
N ASN A 151 -5.91 15.52 -18.73
CA ASN A 151 -6.47 16.78 -18.26
C ASN A 151 -6.00 17.13 -16.84
N TYR A 152 -5.85 16.13 -15.97
CA TYR A 152 -5.78 16.36 -14.52
C TYR A 152 -4.47 15.93 -13.86
N PHE A 153 -3.73 14.98 -14.45
CA PHE A 153 -2.50 14.47 -13.83
C PHE A 153 -1.45 15.56 -13.68
N GLY A 154 -1.30 16.45 -14.67
CA GLY A 154 -0.32 17.54 -14.63
C GLY A 154 -0.47 18.44 -13.40
N GLN A 155 -1.69 18.92 -13.11
CA GLN A 155 -1.94 19.77 -11.94
C GLN A 155 -1.84 18.97 -10.63
N PHE A 156 -2.29 17.72 -10.61
CA PHE A 156 -2.10 16.83 -9.47
C PHE A 156 -0.61 16.64 -9.13
N ALA A 157 0.22 16.32 -10.12
CA ALA A 157 1.66 16.12 -9.95
C ALA A 157 2.37 17.42 -9.52
N ASN A 158 1.91 18.57 -9.99
CA ASN A 158 2.41 19.88 -9.52
C ASN A 158 2.12 20.11 -8.04
N ASN A 159 0.92 19.79 -7.58
CA ASN A 159 0.56 19.92 -6.16
C ASN A 159 1.38 18.94 -5.28
N GLN A 160 1.59 17.71 -5.75
CA GLN A 160 2.44 16.73 -5.07
C GLN A 160 3.90 17.19 -4.98
N PHE A 161 4.44 17.76 -6.07
CA PHE A 161 5.80 18.29 -6.07
C PHE A 161 5.94 19.50 -5.13
N MET A 162 4.96 20.39 -5.11
CA MET A 162 4.92 21.53 -4.19
C MET A 162 4.91 21.08 -2.72
N MET A 163 4.12 20.05 -2.36
CA MET A 163 4.20 19.42 -1.04
C MET A 163 5.62 18.87 -0.78
N TYR A 164 6.19 18.15 -1.74
CA TYR A 164 7.53 17.59 -1.65
C TYR A 164 8.61 18.66 -1.39
N GLU A 165 8.57 19.82 -2.06
CA GLU A 165 9.52 20.91 -1.82
C GLU A 165 9.38 21.42 -0.38
N MET A 166 8.15 21.69 0.04
CA MET A 166 7.85 22.27 1.34
C MET A 166 8.27 21.36 2.50
N ILE A 167 8.10 20.04 2.40
CA ILE A 167 8.56 19.12 3.46
C ILE A 167 10.09 19.14 3.64
N PHE A 168 10.87 19.57 2.64
CA PHE A 168 12.32 19.68 2.74
C PHE A 168 12.82 21.09 3.09
N GLU A 169 12.01 22.11 2.84
CA GLU A 169 12.28 23.50 3.24
C GLU A 169 11.93 23.76 4.70
N LYS A 170 10.92 23.07 5.23
CA LYS A 170 10.30 23.38 6.53
C LYS A 170 10.37 22.20 7.50
N PRO A 171 11.15 22.31 8.59
CA PRO A 171 11.29 21.24 9.58
C PRO A 171 9.96 20.77 10.21
N GLU A 172 9.00 21.69 10.38
CA GLU A 172 7.66 21.43 10.89
C GLU A 172 6.86 20.50 9.96
N LEU A 173 6.94 20.72 8.65
CA LEU A 173 6.29 19.88 7.65
C LEU A 173 6.99 18.54 7.49
N LEU A 174 8.33 18.51 7.60
CA LEU A 174 9.08 17.25 7.63
C LEU A 174 8.62 16.34 8.78
N LYS A 175 8.30 16.92 9.95
CA LYS A 175 7.78 16.18 11.10
C LYS A 175 6.40 15.60 10.83
N LEU A 176 5.50 16.34 10.18
CA LEU A 176 4.16 15.86 9.80
C LEU A 176 4.24 14.78 8.72
N TYR A 177 5.08 14.99 7.69
CA TYR A 177 5.38 13.98 6.68
C TYR A 177 5.89 12.67 7.31
N LYS A 178 6.80 12.74 8.29
CA LYS A 178 7.28 11.55 9.01
C LYS A 178 6.19 10.78 9.75
N GLN A 179 5.10 11.43 10.18
CA GLN A 179 3.96 10.74 10.80
C GLN A 179 3.17 9.91 9.78
N CYS A 180 3.25 10.23 8.49
CA CYS A 180 2.60 9.49 7.41
C CYS A 180 3.29 8.15 7.10
N TYR A 181 4.49 7.87 7.63
CA TYR A 181 5.24 6.64 7.34
C TYR A 181 4.49 5.37 7.70
N LYS A 182 3.79 5.39 8.83
CA LYS A 182 3.14 4.20 9.37
C LYS A 182 1.94 3.78 8.53
N ASP A 183 1.14 4.75 8.10
CA ASP A 183 -0.22 4.50 7.59
C ASP A 183 -0.42 4.96 6.14
N ASN A 184 0.52 5.70 5.53
CA ASN A 184 0.34 6.34 4.22
C ASN A 184 1.57 6.25 3.28
N LEU A 185 2.66 5.58 3.66
CA LEU A 185 3.85 5.40 2.82
C LEU A 185 4.26 3.92 2.81
N HIS A 186 3.49 3.09 2.14
CA HIS A 186 3.77 1.65 2.05
C HIS A 186 4.59 1.31 0.81
N SER A 187 4.44 2.10 -0.26
CA SER A 187 5.16 1.93 -1.50
C SER A 187 6.65 2.21 -1.34
N ILE A 188 7.48 1.19 -1.51
CA ILE A 188 8.95 1.30 -1.38
C ILE A 188 9.50 2.37 -2.32
N TRP A 189 9.03 2.41 -3.58
CA TRP A 189 9.45 3.41 -4.57
C TRP A 189 9.10 4.85 -4.12
N ALA A 190 7.99 5.04 -3.40
CA ALA A 190 7.61 6.37 -2.92
C ALA A 190 8.63 6.89 -1.88
N ILE A 191 9.12 6.01 -1.00
CA ILE A 191 10.13 6.37 0.02
C ILE A 191 11.52 6.53 -0.60
N GLN A 192 11.91 5.62 -1.50
CA GLN A 192 13.28 5.53 -2.02
C GLN A 192 13.56 6.47 -3.20
N GLU A 193 12.53 6.73 -4.02
CA GLU A 193 12.65 7.49 -5.27
C GLU A 193 11.88 8.80 -5.19
N LEU A 194 10.56 8.76 -4.95
CA LEU A 194 9.69 9.94 -5.07
C LEU A 194 9.98 11.02 -4.02
N TYR A 195 9.93 10.66 -2.74
CA TYR A 195 10.15 11.58 -1.61
C TYR A 195 11.60 11.61 -1.13
N ARG A 196 12.55 11.28 -2.02
CA ARG A 196 13.98 11.42 -1.74
C ARG A 196 14.40 12.87 -1.98
N LYS A 197 15.07 13.49 -1.00
CA LYS A 197 15.59 14.86 -1.14
C LYS A 197 16.51 14.98 -2.37
N GLY A 198 16.30 16.03 -3.16
CA GLY A 198 17.14 16.39 -4.31
C GLY A 198 16.52 16.15 -5.68
N ASN A 199 15.30 15.62 -5.77
CA ASN A 199 14.57 15.52 -7.03
C ASN A 199 14.21 16.92 -7.56
N SER A 200 14.42 17.14 -8.86
CA SER A 200 13.88 18.28 -9.59
C SER A 200 12.38 18.08 -9.86
N ALA A 201 11.70 19.13 -10.30
CA ALA A 201 10.28 19.05 -10.65
C ALA A 201 10.01 17.99 -11.74
N ASP A 202 10.85 17.95 -12.77
CA ASP A 202 10.68 16.99 -13.88
C ASP A 202 10.97 15.56 -13.43
N GLU A 203 12.03 15.35 -12.63
CA GLU A 203 12.35 14.03 -12.09
C GLU A 203 11.22 13.51 -11.18
N PHE A 204 10.71 14.35 -10.29
CA PHE A 204 9.61 13.99 -9.39
C PHE A 204 8.35 13.61 -10.18
N ARG A 205 7.96 14.44 -11.17
CA ARG A 205 6.78 14.16 -12.01
C ARG A 205 6.96 12.87 -12.82
N ASN A 206 8.15 12.63 -13.36
CA ASN A 206 8.45 11.42 -14.12
C ASN A 206 8.37 10.17 -13.24
N ILE A 207 8.92 10.20 -12.02
CA ILE A 207 8.80 9.10 -11.06
C ILE A 207 7.33 8.86 -10.71
N LEU A 208 6.57 9.93 -10.46
CA LEU A 208 5.15 9.83 -10.12
C LEU A 208 4.34 9.22 -11.27
N ASP A 209 4.52 9.70 -12.50
CA ASP A 209 3.83 9.22 -13.71
C ASP A 209 4.16 7.75 -13.99
N LYS A 210 5.45 7.41 -14.02
CA LYS A 210 5.96 6.05 -14.27
C LYS A 210 5.36 5.01 -13.31
N ASN A 211 5.09 5.39 -12.06
CA ASN A 211 4.56 4.48 -11.05
C ASN A 211 3.03 4.52 -10.94
N MET A 212 2.39 5.68 -11.17
CA MET A 212 0.94 5.83 -11.04
C MET A 212 0.19 5.46 -12.32
N HIS A 213 0.73 5.76 -13.50
CA HIS A 213 0.03 5.54 -14.77
C HIS A 213 -0.30 4.06 -15.02
N PRO A 214 0.59 3.08 -14.73
CA PRO A 214 0.22 1.66 -14.84
C PRO A 214 -0.91 1.25 -13.88
N VAL A 215 -0.94 1.81 -12.68
CA VAL A 215 -2.01 1.58 -11.69
C VAL A 215 -3.34 2.14 -12.20
N TYR A 216 -3.31 3.33 -12.79
CA TYR A 216 -4.45 3.98 -13.43
C TYR A 216 -4.99 3.14 -14.60
N ASP A 217 -4.10 2.71 -15.51
CA ASP A 217 -4.46 1.89 -16.68
C ASP A 217 -5.05 0.53 -16.29
N SER A 218 -4.56 -0.07 -15.20
CA SER A 218 -5.16 -1.29 -14.68
C SER A 218 -6.56 -1.05 -14.11
N ALA A 219 -6.79 0.04 -13.37
CA ALA A 219 -8.11 0.41 -12.89
C ALA A 219 -9.08 0.64 -14.07
N ARG A 220 -8.62 1.34 -15.10
CA ARG A 220 -9.40 1.59 -16.32
C ARG A 220 -9.76 0.29 -17.04
N ARG A 221 -8.81 -0.64 -17.21
CA ARG A 221 -9.04 -1.98 -17.79
C ARG A 221 -10.05 -2.81 -16.98
N GLN A 222 -10.16 -2.58 -15.68
CA GLN A 222 -11.15 -3.23 -14.81
C GLN A 222 -12.54 -2.57 -14.83
N GLY A 223 -12.77 -1.60 -15.72
CA GLY A 223 -14.09 -1.02 -15.96
C GLY A 223 -14.48 0.12 -15.01
N TYR A 224 -13.51 0.80 -14.41
CA TYR A 224 -13.77 2.03 -13.67
C TYR A 224 -14.20 3.15 -14.62
N ASP A 225 -15.32 3.80 -14.30
CA ASP A 225 -15.84 4.95 -15.05
C ASP A 225 -14.87 6.14 -15.05
N ILE A 226 -14.91 6.95 -16.11
CA ILE A 226 -14.10 8.16 -16.25
C ILE A 226 -14.81 9.38 -15.65
N TRP A 227 -14.03 10.26 -15.04
CA TRP A 227 -14.40 11.56 -14.51
C TRP A 227 -13.78 12.67 -15.33
N ASP A 228 -14.64 13.53 -15.87
CA ASP A 228 -14.27 14.75 -16.56
C ASP A 228 -15.24 15.85 -16.11
N VAL A 229 -14.70 17.01 -15.76
CA VAL A 229 -15.48 18.20 -15.40
C VAL A 229 -15.81 18.92 -16.70
N SER A 230 -16.72 18.33 -17.47
CA SER A 230 -17.39 18.99 -18.60
C SER A 230 -18.43 19.99 -18.10
#